data_AF-A0AA36IAS9-F1
#
_entry.id   AF-A0AA36IAS9-F1
#
_cell.length_a   1.000
_cell.length_b   1.000
_cell.length_c   1.000
_cell.angle_alpha   90.00
_cell.angle_beta   90.00
_cell.angle_gamma   90.00
#
_symmetry.space_group_name_H-M   'P 1'
#
loop_
_entity.id
_entity.type
_entity.pdbx_description
1 polymer ?
#
loop_
_entity_poly.entity_id
_entity_poly.type
_entity_poly.pdbx_seq_one_letter_code
_entity_poly.pdbx_strand_id
1 'polypeptide(L)'
;MWVNPSSKLVSGSTEYSRACSGLHSGYEGSFSVTCTAGVLSADLSACSERGCLASDTVSVTVGSSTDTIVTGEALAHGGSIQQVCEDVDAKYTGTLTINCALGEVSLSDNSCSAKPCEPWDFVAATLQGASGLLYPKAQIVSGSTGVGECGDVNVEWSGDFVLNCNMGVLEAGDSSACRQTCSSVSSTTVTIDGTGYSVTPAARIAHDADGSQACGNVVYGYGGEVSLHCNDGTLTVNSHACQPEPCPAGLLMEGTIYGVSGVGQLLEDTAHQQQGAVGCNSINPETTGTFQALCSAKSLTVVSEAACQRSCTASSDTALEVDGYSYTVVPAGMI
;
A
#
# COMPACT_ATOMS: atom_id res chain seq x y z
N MET A 1 50.92 -27.39 42.42
CA MET A 1 51.30 -28.23 41.26
C MET A 1 52.68 -28.79 41.56
N TRP A 2 52.84 -30.12 41.61
CA TRP A 2 54.10 -30.76 41.96
C TRP A 2 54.75 -31.32 40.69
N VAL A 3 56.00 -30.95 40.44
CA VAL A 3 56.74 -31.43 39.26
C VAL A 3 57.64 -32.57 39.70
N ASN A 4 57.30 -33.80 39.30
CA ASN A 4 58.10 -34.98 39.62
C ASN A 4 58.88 -35.45 38.38
N PRO A 5 60.21 -35.59 38.45
CA PRO A 5 60.99 -36.14 37.35
C PRO A 5 60.62 -37.62 37.11
N SER A 6 60.79 -38.13 35.89
CA SER A 6 60.40 -39.52 35.54
C SER A 6 61.39 -40.53 36.11
N SER A 7 62.59 -40.05 36.42
CA SER A 7 63.67 -40.82 37.01
C SER A 7 64.45 -39.94 37.99
N LYS A 8 65.33 -40.55 38.78
CA LYS A 8 66.17 -39.82 39.73
C LYS A 8 67.16 -38.94 38.97
N LEU A 9 67.02 -37.62 39.10
CA LEU A 9 67.97 -36.65 38.55
C LEU A 9 69.16 -36.45 39.48
N VAL A 10 70.37 -36.47 38.90
CA VAL A 10 71.60 -36.09 39.59
C VAL A 10 71.71 -34.56 39.58
N SER A 11 72.32 -33.96 40.61
CA SER A 11 72.58 -32.52 40.61
C SER A 11 73.35 -32.10 39.36
N GLY A 12 72.85 -31.09 38.65
CA GLY A 12 73.36 -30.60 37.37
C GLY A 12 72.72 -31.24 36.13
N SER A 13 71.88 -32.27 36.29
CA SER A 13 71.14 -32.89 35.17
C SER A 13 69.80 -32.22 34.91
N THR A 14 69.39 -32.25 33.63
CA THR A 14 68.10 -31.75 33.14
C THR A 14 67.34 -32.88 32.46
N GLU A 15 66.09 -33.09 32.86
CA GLU A 15 65.12 -33.90 32.12
C GLU A 15 64.42 -33.00 31.10
N TYR A 16 64.57 -33.33 29.82
CA TYR A 16 63.97 -32.56 28.73
C TYR A 16 62.61 -33.15 28.30
N SER A 17 61.80 -32.31 27.65
CA SER A 17 60.60 -32.71 26.91
C SER A 17 59.49 -33.37 27.74
N ARG A 18 59.25 -32.88 28.96
CA ARG A 18 58.07 -33.27 29.75
C ARG A 18 56.82 -32.61 29.18
N ALA A 19 55.76 -33.36 28.90
CA ALA A 19 54.53 -32.76 28.37
C ALA A 19 53.87 -31.83 29.38
N CYS A 20 53.53 -30.59 28.97
CA CYS A 20 52.83 -29.63 29.82
C CYS A 20 51.45 -30.12 30.27
N SER A 21 50.82 -31.02 29.51
CA SER A 21 49.58 -31.70 29.90
C SER A 21 49.71 -32.54 31.18
N GLY A 22 50.93 -32.96 31.54
CA GLY A 22 51.21 -33.64 32.81
C GLY A 22 51.20 -32.71 34.03
N LEU A 23 51.26 -31.40 33.81
CA LEU A 23 51.05 -30.38 34.84
C LEU A 23 49.56 -30.08 34.99
N HIS A 24 48.91 -29.73 33.88
CA HIS A 24 47.48 -29.48 33.79
C HIS A 24 47.01 -29.85 32.38
N SER A 25 45.89 -30.55 32.23
CA SER A 25 45.38 -31.07 30.94
C SER A 25 45.16 -29.98 29.89
N GLY A 26 44.92 -28.75 30.33
CA GLY A 26 44.66 -27.59 29.49
C GLY A 26 45.89 -26.82 29.00
N TYR A 27 47.10 -27.36 29.17
CA TYR A 27 48.32 -26.81 28.61
C TYR A 27 48.94 -27.78 27.60
N GLU A 28 49.57 -27.24 26.58
CA GLU A 28 50.31 -27.98 25.55
C GLU A 28 51.78 -27.55 25.49
N GLY A 29 52.55 -28.21 24.63
CA GLY A 29 54.00 -28.05 24.57
C GLY A 29 54.74 -28.94 25.56
N SER A 30 55.98 -28.58 25.83
CA SER A 30 56.83 -29.35 26.73
C SER A 30 57.72 -28.45 27.58
N PHE A 31 58.00 -28.87 28.80
CA PHE A 31 58.87 -28.17 29.75
C PHE A 31 60.10 -29.02 30.09
N SER A 32 61.11 -28.38 30.67
CA SER A 32 62.29 -29.06 31.21
C SER A 32 62.36 -28.97 32.73
N VAL A 33 62.95 -29.96 33.38
CA VAL A 33 63.16 -29.98 34.84
C VAL A 33 64.64 -30.14 35.11
N THR A 34 65.24 -29.17 35.80
CA THR A 34 66.65 -29.18 36.20
C THR A 34 66.78 -29.40 37.69
N CYS A 35 67.67 -30.32 38.10
CA CYS A 35 68.03 -30.52 39.50
C CYS A 35 69.31 -29.75 39.81
N THR A 36 69.28 -28.79 40.72
CA THR A 36 70.47 -28.05 41.16
C THR A 36 70.60 -28.17 42.68
N ALA A 37 71.63 -28.88 43.13
CA ALA A 37 71.92 -29.10 44.55
C ALA A 37 70.73 -29.64 45.37
N GLY A 38 69.93 -30.54 44.78
CA GLY A 38 68.77 -31.15 45.42
C GLY A 38 67.46 -30.36 45.30
N VAL A 39 67.49 -29.19 44.63
CA VAL A 39 66.30 -28.39 44.33
C VAL A 39 65.90 -28.62 42.88
N LEU A 40 64.62 -28.91 42.64
CA LEU A 40 64.06 -29.01 41.28
C LEU A 40 63.56 -27.64 40.83
N SER A 41 63.96 -27.21 39.64
CA SER A 41 63.43 -26.03 38.95
C SER A 41 62.87 -26.45 37.60
N ALA A 42 61.67 -25.99 37.25
CA ALA A 42 61.04 -26.27 35.97
C ALA A 42 61.06 -25.02 35.08
N ASP A 43 61.43 -25.18 33.81
CA ASP A 43 61.32 -24.14 32.79
C ASP A 43 60.05 -24.36 31.97
N LEU A 44 59.04 -23.52 32.22
CA LEU A 44 57.71 -23.59 31.62
C LEU A 44 57.56 -22.66 30.40
N SER A 45 58.64 -22.05 29.89
CA SER A 45 58.54 -21.05 28.81
C SER A 45 57.95 -21.59 27.51
N ALA A 46 58.01 -22.91 27.31
CA ALA A 46 57.44 -23.61 26.16
C ALA A 46 56.08 -24.29 26.47
N CYS A 47 55.51 -24.06 27.66
CA CYS A 47 54.12 -24.40 27.93
C CYS A 47 53.22 -23.25 27.49
N SER A 48 52.24 -23.55 26.65
CA SER A 48 51.17 -22.62 26.25
C SER A 48 49.81 -23.18 26.64
N GLU A 49 48.84 -22.29 26.80
CA GLU A 49 47.45 -22.68 26.95
C GLU A 49 46.99 -23.43 25.71
N ARG A 50 46.39 -24.60 25.92
CA ARG A 50 45.97 -25.46 24.82
C ARG A 50 44.76 -24.87 24.11
N GLY A 51 44.81 -24.84 22.78
CA GLY A 51 43.66 -24.55 21.93
C GLY A 51 42.71 -25.76 21.80
N CYS A 52 41.56 -25.55 21.19
CA CYS A 52 40.57 -26.58 20.91
C CYS A 52 40.78 -27.12 19.50
N LEU A 53 40.60 -28.42 19.33
CA LEU A 53 40.73 -29.10 18.06
C LEU A 53 39.51 -28.83 17.18
N ALA A 54 39.66 -28.95 15.86
CA ALA A 54 38.58 -28.85 14.88
C ALA A 54 37.48 -29.92 15.04
N SER A 55 37.76 -30.98 15.81
CA SER A 55 36.84 -32.08 16.11
C SER A 55 36.19 -31.97 17.49
N ASP A 56 36.58 -30.99 18.30
CA ASP A 56 35.98 -30.82 19.62
C ASP A 56 34.52 -30.39 19.46
N THR A 57 33.67 -30.89 20.36
CA THR A 57 32.22 -30.69 20.28
C THR A 57 31.62 -30.17 21.58
N VAL A 58 30.53 -29.42 21.45
CA VAL A 58 29.73 -28.95 22.58
C VAL A 58 28.26 -29.24 22.30
N SER A 59 27.55 -29.79 23.30
CA SER A 59 26.11 -29.97 23.20
C SER A 59 25.42 -28.66 23.59
N VAL A 60 24.55 -28.17 22.71
CA VAL A 60 23.80 -26.94 22.94
C VAL A 60 22.31 -27.21 22.82
N THR A 61 21.54 -26.67 23.77
CA THR A 61 20.08 -26.77 23.80
C THR A 61 19.48 -25.40 23.53
N VAL A 62 18.64 -25.30 22.51
CA VAL A 62 17.84 -24.11 22.18
C VAL A 62 16.37 -24.53 22.18
N GLY A 63 15.57 -23.92 23.07
CA GLY A 63 14.18 -24.33 23.28
C GLY A 63 14.09 -25.79 23.77
N SER A 64 13.40 -26.64 23.00
CA SER A 64 13.29 -28.09 23.27
C SER A 64 14.27 -28.94 22.48
N SER A 65 15.06 -28.33 21.59
CA SER A 65 15.94 -29.01 20.66
C SER A 65 17.37 -28.99 21.19
N THR A 66 18.08 -30.11 21.06
CA THR A 66 19.49 -30.22 21.45
C THR A 66 20.29 -30.70 20.25
N ASP A 67 21.37 -30.00 19.96
CA ASP A 67 22.30 -30.36 18.89
C ASP A 67 23.74 -30.43 19.42
N THR A 68 24.63 -31.06 18.65
CA THR A 68 26.06 -31.17 18.94
C THR A 68 26.84 -30.37 17.92
N ILE A 69 27.36 -29.21 18.34
CA ILE A 69 28.11 -28.32 17.48
C ILE A 69 29.58 -28.74 17.50
N VAL A 70 30.16 -28.90 16.32
CA VAL A 70 31.58 -29.17 16.12
C VAL A 70 32.28 -27.86 15.78
N THR A 71 33.46 -27.60 16.32
CA THR A 71 34.21 -26.36 16.05
C THR A 71 34.52 -26.17 14.56
N GLY A 72 34.77 -27.27 13.83
CA GLY A 72 35.05 -27.28 12.39
C GLY A 72 36.46 -26.80 12.04
N GLU A 73 37.01 -25.90 12.85
CA GLU A 73 38.37 -25.38 12.77
C GLU A 73 39.02 -25.37 14.16
N ALA A 74 40.35 -25.44 14.20
CA ALA A 74 41.07 -25.37 15.46
C ALA A 74 41.00 -23.95 16.03
N LEU A 75 40.64 -23.83 17.31
CA LEU A 75 40.51 -22.55 18.00
C LEU A 75 41.69 -22.36 18.94
N ALA A 76 42.34 -21.19 18.89
CA ALA A 76 43.30 -20.82 19.92
C ALA A 76 42.61 -20.70 21.29
N HIS A 77 43.38 -20.79 22.38
CA HIS A 77 42.87 -20.44 23.72
C HIS A 77 42.28 -19.02 23.70
N GLY A 78 41.08 -18.86 24.25
CA GLY A 78 40.33 -17.61 24.25
C GLY A 78 39.63 -17.29 22.92
N GLY A 79 39.79 -18.14 21.90
CA GLY A 79 39.08 -18.03 20.62
C GLY A 79 37.62 -18.46 20.74
N SER A 80 36.81 -18.03 19.78
CA SER A 80 35.37 -18.29 19.74
C SER A 80 34.83 -18.49 18.33
N ILE A 81 33.75 -19.24 18.21
CA ILE A 81 32.92 -19.31 16.98
C ILE A 81 31.48 -18.92 17.31
N GLN A 82 30.75 -18.50 16.28
CA GLN A 82 29.32 -18.20 16.38
C GLN A 82 28.50 -19.25 15.62
N GLN A 83 27.43 -19.73 16.24
CA GLN A 83 26.41 -20.57 15.60
C GLN A 83 25.08 -19.83 15.58
N VAL A 84 24.35 -19.87 14.46
CA VAL A 84 23.02 -19.27 14.38
C VAL A 84 22.01 -20.17 15.10
N CYS A 85 21.11 -19.58 15.89
CA CYS A 85 20.12 -20.35 16.65
C CYS A 85 19.16 -21.15 15.75
N GLU A 86 18.85 -20.63 14.56
CA GLU A 86 17.96 -21.25 13.58
C GLU A 86 18.48 -22.60 13.07
N ASP A 87 19.80 -22.83 13.11
CA ASP A 87 20.40 -24.11 12.72
C ASP A 87 20.17 -25.21 13.77
N VAL A 88 19.99 -24.81 15.05
CA VAL A 88 19.69 -25.73 16.16
C VAL A 88 18.18 -25.92 16.32
N ASP A 89 17.43 -24.82 16.26
CA ASP A 89 15.96 -24.82 16.27
C ASP A 89 15.42 -23.68 15.40
N ALA A 90 14.77 -24.01 14.29
CA ALA A 90 14.25 -23.07 13.30
C ALA A 90 13.24 -22.05 13.87
N LYS A 91 12.72 -22.28 15.08
CA LYS A 91 11.79 -21.41 15.81
C LYS A 91 12.47 -20.25 16.57
N TYR A 92 13.80 -20.23 16.62
CA TYR A 92 14.58 -19.24 17.37
C TYR A 92 15.54 -18.50 16.46
N THR A 93 15.71 -17.21 16.68
CA THR A 93 16.72 -16.38 16.00
C THR A 93 17.80 -15.92 16.98
N GLY A 94 18.86 -15.28 16.48
CA GLY A 94 20.02 -14.85 17.27
C GLY A 94 21.23 -15.76 17.08
N THR A 95 22.19 -15.66 18.01
CA THR A 95 23.46 -16.39 17.92
C THR A 95 23.89 -17.01 19.25
N LEU A 96 24.58 -18.15 19.15
CA LEU A 96 25.29 -18.83 20.23
C LEU A 96 26.78 -18.53 20.09
N THR A 97 27.46 -18.19 21.19
CA THR A 97 28.92 -18.00 21.17
C THR A 97 29.60 -19.15 21.91
N ILE A 98 30.39 -19.94 21.19
CA ILE A 98 31.14 -21.08 21.73
C ILE A 98 32.59 -20.66 21.89
N ASN A 99 33.11 -20.77 23.11
CA ASN A 99 34.47 -20.38 23.44
C ASN A 99 35.35 -21.60 23.67
N CYS A 100 36.61 -21.46 23.28
CA CYS A 100 37.67 -22.37 23.64
C CYS A 100 38.44 -21.84 24.85
N ALA A 101 38.47 -22.61 25.95
CA ALA A 101 39.29 -22.31 27.10
C ALA A 101 40.07 -23.55 27.52
N LEU A 102 41.40 -23.46 27.47
CA LEU A 102 42.31 -24.50 27.97
C LEU A 102 42.04 -25.89 27.36
N GLY A 103 41.77 -25.94 26.05
CA GLY A 103 41.47 -27.17 25.32
C GLY A 103 40.08 -27.75 25.56
N GLU A 104 39.16 -26.99 26.18
CA GLU A 104 37.76 -27.35 26.36
C GLU A 104 36.87 -26.33 25.65
N VAL A 105 35.89 -26.83 24.90
CA VAL A 105 34.85 -26.02 24.25
C VAL A 105 33.65 -25.90 25.16
N SER A 106 33.12 -24.67 25.30
CA SER A 106 31.96 -24.41 26.13
C SER A 106 31.08 -23.32 25.53
N LEU A 107 29.78 -23.38 25.80
CA LEU A 107 28.85 -22.31 25.45
C LEU A 107 29.05 -21.14 26.42
N SER A 108 29.39 -19.97 25.91
CA SER A 108 29.69 -18.78 26.71
C SER A 108 28.56 -17.76 26.74
N ASP A 109 27.81 -17.66 25.65
CA ASP A 109 26.67 -16.76 25.52
C ASP A 109 25.58 -17.40 24.66
N ASN A 110 24.33 -17.17 25.05
CA ASN A 110 23.14 -17.64 24.36
C ASN A 110 22.19 -16.46 24.16
N SER A 111 22.30 -15.81 23.00
CA SER A 111 21.41 -14.73 22.58
C SER A 111 20.18 -15.22 21.83
N CYS A 112 19.90 -16.53 21.86
CA CYS A 112 18.74 -17.09 21.17
C CYS A 112 17.44 -16.55 21.76
N SER A 113 16.56 -16.08 20.89
CA SER A 113 15.23 -15.62 21.25
C SER A 113 14.21 -16.21 20.28
N ALA A 114 12.97 -16.37 20.74
CA ALA A 114 11.92 -16.90 19.88
C ALA A 114 11.74 -15.99 18.66
N LYS A 115 11.71 -16.59 17.47
CA LYS A 115 11.66 -15.86 16.20
C LYS A 115 10.40 -14.97 16.17
N PRO A 116 10.53 -13.67 15.83
CA PRO A 116 9.38 -12.82 15.56
C PRO A 116 8.77 -13.16 14.20
N CYS A 117 7.59 -12.64 13.92
CA CYS A 117 6.98 -12.70 12.59
C CYS A 117 7.22 -11.36 11.90
N GLU A 118 7.87 -11.39 10.76
CA GLU A 118 8.30 -10.21 10.02
C GLU A 118 7.16 -9.67 9.13
N PRO A 119 7.22 -8.39 8.70
CA PRO A 119 6.18 -7.81 7.84
C PRO A 119 5.99 -8.51 6.48
N TRP A 120 6.95 -9.32 6.03
CA TRP A 120 6.87 -10.10 4.79
C TRP A 120 6.42 -11.55 5.01
N ASP A 121 6.29 -12.00 6.25
CA ASP A 121 5.67 -13.29 6.55
C ASP A 121 4.17 -13.18 6.24
N PHE A 122 3.56 -14.30 5.86
CA PHE A 122 2.15 -14.32 5.52
C PHE A 122 1.44 -15.57 6.02
N VAL A 123 0.13 -15.43 6.18
CA VAL A 123 -0.76 -16.53 6.51
C VAL A 123 -1.99 -16.47 5.60
N ALA A 124 -2.44 -17.63 5.12
CA ALA A 124 -3.70 -17.72 4.40
C ALA A 124 -4.87 -17.57 5.39
N ALA A 125 -5.83 -16.72 5.06
CA ALA A 125 -7.04 -16.52 5.85
C ALA A 125 -8.28 -16.52 4.95
N THR A 126 -9.43 -16.74 5.57
CA THR A 126 -10.73 -16.70 4.90
C THR A 126 -11.65 -15.72 5.62
N LEU A 127 -12.21 -14.76 4.88
CA LEU A 127 -13.13 -13.76 5.37
C LEU A 127 -14.41 -13.77 4.52
N GLN A 128 -15.53 -14.18 5.13
CA GLN A 128 -16.84 -14.31 4.47
C GLN A 128 -16.80 -15.15 3.18
N GLY A 129 -16.04 -16.25 3.20
CA GLY A 129 -15.95 -17.20 2.07
C GLY A 129 -14.94 -16.83 0.99
N ALA A 130 -14.34 -15.63 1.02
CA ALA A 130 -13.18 -15.29 0.20
C ALA A 130 -11.88 -15.63 0.93
N SER A 131 -10.87 -16.12 0.21
CA SER A 131 -9.55 -16.43 0.78
C SER A 131 -8.48 -15.52 0.17
N GLY A 132 -7.52 -15.10 0.99
CA GLY A 132 -6.36 -14.32 0.57
C GLY A 132 -5.19 -14.50 1.54
N LEU A 133 -4.13 -13.71 1.34
CA LEU A 133 -2.92 -13.76 2.15
C LEU A 133 -2.87 -12.52 3.04
N LEU A 134 -2.75 -12.70 4.36
CA LEU A 134 -2.54 -11.62 5.30
C LEU A 134 -1.06 -11.43 5.60
N TYR A 135 -0.63 -10.17 5.65
CA TYR A 135 0.72 -9.76 6.05
C TYR A 135 0.64 -8.87 7.29
N PRO A 136 1.58 -8.98 8.25
CA PRO A 136 1.67 -8.04 9.35
C PRO A 136 2.00 -6.62 8.88
N LYS A 137 1.31 -5.60 9.41
CA LYS A 137 1.67 -4.18 9.16
C LYS A 137 3.04 -3.81 9.75
N ALA A 138 3.50 -4.55 10.75
CA ALA A 138 4.78 -4.38 11.43
C ALA A 138 5.26 -5.73 11.99
N GLN A 139 6.53 -5.82 12.38
CA GLN A 139 7.08 -7.00 13.04
C GLN A 139 6.31 -7.33 14.31
N ILE A 140 5.91 -8.59 14.48
CA ILE A 140 5.19 -9.08 15.66
C ILE A 140 6.16 -9.91 16.48
N VAL A 141 6.42 -9.49 17.72
CA VAL A 141 7.23 -10.28 18.66
C VAL A 141 6.55 -11.62 18.93
N SER A 142 7.36 -12.68 19.03
CA SER A 142 6.88 -14.02 19.34
C SER A 142 5.99 -14.05 20.59
N GLY A 143 4.84 -14.72 20.52
CA GLY A 143 3.83 -14.79 21.57
C GLY A 143 2.92 -13.55 21.69
N SER A 144 3.11 -12.54 20.82
CA SER A 144 2.28 -11.33 20.78
C SER A 144 1.27 -11.37 19.62
N THR A 145 0.38 -10.38 19.60
CA THR A 145 -0.54 -10.14 18.49
C THR A 145 -0.13 -8.91 17.69
N GLY A 146 -0.49 -8.92 16.41
CA GLY A 146 -0.38 -7.78 15.50
C GLY A 146 -1.62 -7.69 14.63
N VAL A 147 -1.55 -6.88 13.58
CA VAL A 147 -2.66 -6.67 12.66
C VAL A 147 -2.20 -6.73 11.20
N GLY A 148 -3.05 -7.28 10.34
CA GLY A 148 -3.01 -7.17 8.88
C GLY A 148 -4.26 -6.46 8.36
N GLU A 149 -4.37 -6.24 7.05
CA GLU A 149 -5.52 -5.55 6.45
C GLU A 149 -6.59 -6.54 5.99
N CYS A 150 -7.85 -6.31 6.38
CA CYS A 150 -8.96 -7.16 5.92
C CYS A 150 -9.10 -7.19 4.38
N GLY A 151 -8.71 -6.08 3.73
CA GLY A 151 -8.74 -5.91 2.27
C GLY A 151 -7.83 -6.89 1.51
N ASP A 152 -6.75 -7.37 2.15
CA ASP A 152 -5.83 -8.35 1.55
C ASP A 152 -6.47 -9.75 1.42
N VAL A 153 -7.45 -10.05 2.28
CA VAL A 153 -8.23 -11.29 2.24
C VAL A 153 -9.45 -11.14 1.35
N ASN A 154 -10.15 -10.02 1.50
CA ASN A 154 -11.35 -9.72 0.74
C ASN A 154 -11.45 -8.21 0.50
N VAL A 155 -11.26 -7.80 -0.75
CA VAL A 155 -11.26 -6.39 -1.16
C VAL A 155 -12.57 -5.65 -0.82
N GLU A 156 -13.67 -6.37 -0.59
CA GLU A 156 -14.94 -5.80 -0.15
C GLU A 156 -14.96 -5.42 1.33
N TRP A 157 -13.90 -5.69 2.08
CA TRP A 157 -13.80 -5.45 3.52
C TRP A 157 -12.63 -4.51 3.84
N SER A 158 -12.80 -3.73 4.89
CA SER A 158 -11.79 -2.82 5.45
C SER A 158 -11.64 -3.07 6.94
N GLY A 159 -10.62 -2.47 7.54
CA GLY A 159 -10.30 -2.63 8.96
C GLY A 159 -9.10 -3.54 9.17
N ASP A 160 -8.90 -3.89 10.44
CA ASP A 160 -7.76 -4.68 10.88
C ASP A 160 -8.17 -6.15 11.12
N PHE A 161 -7.33 -7.06 10.67
CA PHE A 161 -7.42 -8.50 10.93
C PHE A 161 -6.36 -8.86 11.97
N VAL A 162 -6.74 -9.45 13.10
CA VAL A 162 -5.78 -9.81 14.16
C VAL A 162 -4.92 -10.98 13.70
N LEU A 163 -3.61 -10.84 13.88
CA LEU A 163 -2.61 -11.87 13.60
C LEU A 163 -1.94 -12.29 14.91
N ASN A 164 -1.73 -13.59 15.09
CA ASN A 164 -0.96 -14.13 16.21
C ASN A 164 0.40 -14.60 15.69
N CYS A 165 1.47 -14.23 16.38
CA CYS A 165 2.79 -14.75 16.08
C CYS A 165 3.23 -15.75 17.15
N ASN A 166 3.57 -16.97 16.75
CA ASN A 166 4.10 -17.97 17.67
C ASN A 166 5.39 -18.58 17.11
N MET A 167 6.53 -18.16 17.66
CA MET A 167 7.87 -18.65 17.30
C MET A 167 8.15 -18.61 15.79
N GLY A 168 7.89 -17.46 15.16
CA GLY A 168 8.08 -17.23 13.72
C GLY A 168 6.98 -17.82 12.84
N VAL A 169 5.97 -18.45 13.42
CA VAL A 169 4.78 -18.93 12.70
C VAL A 169 3.67 -17.90 12.87
N LEU A 170 3.22 -17.34 11.75
CA LEU A 170 2.11 -16.41 11.70
C LEU A 170 0.79 -17.18 11.56
N GLU A 171 -0.19 -16.86 12.40
CA GLU A 171 -1.52 -17.46 12.41
C GLU A 171 -2.60 -16.39 12.29
N ALA A 172 -3.65 -16.66 11.49
CA ALA A 172 -4.81 -15.78 11.40
C ALA A 172 -5.66 -15.89 12.67
N GLY A 173 -5.94 -14.75 13.31
CA GLY A 173 -6.71 -14.65 14.53
C GLY A 173 -8.14 -14.15 14.30
N ASP A 174 -8.55 -13.17 15.11
CA ASP A 174 -9.89 -12.57 15.06
C ASP A 174 -10.06 -11.61 13.87
N SER A 175 -11.23 -11.69 13.22
CA SER A 175 -11.65 -10.82 12.12
C SER A 175 -12.84 -9.93 12.48
N SER A 176 -13.21 -9.85 13.77
CA SER A 176 -14.37 -9.09 14.26
C SER A 176 -14.29 -7.58 14.00
N ALA A 177 -13.09 -7.03 13.77
CA ALA A 177 -12.87 -5.64 13.38
C ALA A 177 -12.96 -5.41 11.86
N CYS A 178 -13.04 -6.47 11.05
CA CYS A 178 -13.32 -6.33 9.63
C CYS A 178 -14.77 -5.86 9.44
N ARG A 179 -14.95 -4.86 8.58
CA ARG A 179 -16.26 -4.29 8.22
C ARG A 179 -16.38 -4.16 6.72
N GLN A 180 -17.59 -4.36 6.20
CA GLN A 180 -17.84 -4.31 4.78
C GLN A 180 -17.75 -2.86 4.27
N THR A 181 -17.03 -2.68 3.18
CA THR A 181 -16.92 -1.41 2.46
C THR A 181 -18.09 -1.22 1.50
N CYS A 182 -18.32 0.01 1.07
CA CYS A 182 -19.26 0.30 0.01
C CYS A 182 -18.49 0.35 -1.30
N SER A 183 -18.69 -0.69 -2.13
CA SER A 183 -18.08 -0.79 -3.45
C SER A 183 -18.53 0.35 -4.37
N SER A 184 -17.80 0.59 -5.46
CA SER A 184 -18.20 1.56 -6.50
C SER A 184 -19.47 1.14 -7.28
N VAL A 185 -20.00 -0.06 -7.05
CA VAL A 185 -21.27 -0.53 -7.61
C VAL A 185 -22.42 -0.55 -6.59
N SER A 186 -22.14 -0.26 -5.32
CA SER A 186 -23.17 -0.06 -4.31
C SER A 186 -23.98 1.18 -4.69
N SER A 187 -25.31 1.10 -4.61
CA SER A 187 -26.19 2.20 -4.99
C SER A 187 -27.16 2.56 -3.88
N THR A 188 -27.54 3.83 -3.85
CA THR A 188 -28.58 4.39 -2.98
C THR A 188 -29.36 5.45 -3.75
N THR A 189 -30.41 6.02 -3.15
CA THR A 189 -31.25 7.02 -3.82
C THR A 189 -31.00 8.41 -3.24
N VAL A 190 -30.69 9.39 -4.09
CA VAL A 190 -30.66 10.82 -3.74
C VAL A 190 -31.86 11.52 -4.36
N THR A 191 -32.50 12.45 -3.64
CA THR A 191 -33.61 13.24 -4.18
C THR A 191 -33.11 14.61 -4.60
N ILE A 192 -33.10 14.90 -5.90
CA ILE A 192 -32.69 16.19 -6.47
C ILE A 192 -33.92 16.82 -7.12
N ASP A 193 -34.30 18.02 -6.68
CA ASP A 193 -35.50 18.75 -7.13
C ASP A 193 -36.79 17.91 -7.09
N GLY A 194 -36.95 17.12 -6.02
CA GLY A 194 -38.12 16.27 -5.80
C GLY A 194 -38.13 14.96 -6.60
N THR A 195 -37.13 14.71 -7.44
CA THR A 195 -36.99 13.47 -8.22
C THR A 195 -35.90 12.58 -7.61
N GLY A 196 -36.20 11.30 -7.42
CA GLY A 196 -35.25 10.31 -6.91
C GLY A 196 -34.33 9.79 -8.02
N TYR A 197 -33.03 9.83 -7.80
CA TYR A 197 -31.99 9.31 -8.71
C TYR A 197 -31.14 8.26 -8.00
N SER A 198 -30.72 7.23 -8.75
CA SER A 198 -29.74 6.26 -8.26
C SER A 198 -28.34 6.89 -8.29
N VAL A 199 -27.62 6.80 -7.18
CA VAL A 199 -26.26 7.29 -7.04
C VAL A 199 -25.35 6.17 -6.53
N THR A 200 -24.17 6.07 -7.12
CA THR A 200 -23.07 5.18 -6.70
C THR A 200 -21.85 6.02 -6.33
N PRO A 201 -20.96 5.53 -5.45
CA PRO A 201 -19.71 6.22 -5.12
C PRO A 201 -18.76 6.35 -6.32
N ALA A 202 -17.98 7.42 -6.37
CA ALA A 202 -16.90 7.57 -7.37
C ALA A 202 -15.78 6.54 -7.16
N ALA A 203 -15.55 6.13 -5.91
CA ALA A 203 -14.56 5.14 -5.49
C ALA A 203 -15.09 4.34 -4.30
N ARG A 204 -14.45 3.22 -3.97
CA ARG A 204 -14.78 2.41 -2.78
C ARG A 204 -14.68 3.28 -1.52
N ILE A 205 -15.71 3.23 -0.67
CA ILE A 205 -15.76 3.94 0.61
C ILE A 205 -15.54 2.92 1.73
N ALA A 206 -14.55 3.15 2.60
CA ALA A 206 -14.31 2.32 3.78
C ALA A 206 -15.51 2.38 4.75
N HIS A 207 -15.65 1.38 5.63
CA HIS A 207 -16.67 1.44 6.68
C HIS A 207 -16.47 2.69 7.58
N ASP A 208 -17.58 3.32 7.96
CA ASP A 208 -17.67 4.57 8.73
C ASP A 208 -16.95 5.76 8.08
N ALA A 209 -16.61 5.67 6.79
CA ALA A 209 -16.02 6.76 6.01
C ALA A 209 -17.06 7.43 5.09
N ASP A 210 -16.72 8.64 4.67
CA ASP A 210 -17.48 9.40 3.69
C ASP A 210 -16.80 9.35 2.32
N GLY A 211 -17.61 9.41 1.27
CA GLY A 211 -17.18 9.59 -0.11
C GLY A 211 -18.08 10.60 -0.83
N SER A 212 -17.80 10.84 -2.10
CA SER A 212 -18.63 11.72 -2.90
C SER A 212 -18.86 11.20 -4.32
N GLN A 213 -19.86 11.77 -4.99
CA GLN A 213 -20.14 11.58 -6.40
C GLN A 213 -20.58 12.91 -7.00
N ALA A 214 -19.95 13.30 -8.11
CA ALA A 214 -20.32 14.51 -8.83
C ALA A 214 -21.77 14.47 -9.31
N CYS A 215 -22.53 15.54 -9.08
CA CYS A 215 -23.95 15.60 -9.44
C CYS A 215 -24.17 15.40 -10.95
N GLY A 216 -23.26 15.87 -11.79
CA GLY A 216 -23.33 15.70 -13.25
C GLY A 216 -23.27 14.24 -13.72
N ASN A 217 -22.70 13.35 -12.90
CA ASN A 217 -22.69 11.91 -13.15
C ASN A 217 -23.98 11.21 -12.67
N VAL A 218 -24.75 11.86 -11.79
CA VAL A 218 -26.04 11.36 -11.29
C VAL A 218 -27.18 11.87 -12.17
N VAL A 219 -27.16 13.17 -12.46
CA VAL A 219 -28.14 13.88 -13.28
C VAL A 219 -27.39 14.83 -14.20
N TYR A 220 -27.51 14.60 -15.51
CA TYR A 220 -26.92 15.49 -16.50
C TYR A 220 -27.41 16.93 -16.31
N GLY A 221 -26.51 17.89 -16.42
CA GLY A 221 -26.83 19.32 -16.29
C GLY A 221 -26.83 19.86 -14.87
N TYR A 222 -26.46 19.06 -13.87
CA TYR A 222 -26.26 19.50 -12.49
C TYR A 222 -24.78 19.50 -12.12
N GLY A 223 -24.39 20.46 -11.30
CA GLY A 223 -23.06 20.62 -10.74
C GLY A 223 -23.10 20.45 -9.22
N GLY A 224 -21.92 20.34 -8.60
CA GLY A 224 -21.77 20.05 -7.17
C GLY A 224 -21.54 18.56 -6.90
N GLU A 225 -21.67 18.17 -5.64
CA GLU A 225 -21.38 16.81 -5.17
C GLU A 225 -22.53 16.26 -4.32
N VAL A 226 -22.73 14.94 -4.40
CA VAL A 226 -23.52 14.14 -3.45
C VAL A 226 -22.54 13.57 -2.44
N SER A 227 -22.75 13.84 -1.15
CA SER A 227 -21.98 13.26 -0.06
C SER A 227 -22.63 11.95 0.36
N LEU A 228 -21.81 10.89 0.36
CA LEU A 228 -22.22 9.53 0.66
C LEU A 228 -21.50 9.05 1.92
N HIS A 229 -22.16 8.22 2.71
CA HIS A 229 -21.59 7.55 3.86
C HIS A 229 -21.74 6.04 3.73
N CYS A 230 -20.72 5.31 4.18
CA CYS A 230 -20.76 3.87 4.19
C CYS A 230 -20.81 3.34 5.62
N ASN A 231 -21.87 2.61 5.96
CA ASN A 231 -21.95 1.88 7.23
C ASN A 231 -22.13 0.38 6.96
N ASP A 232 -21.01 -0.33 6.99
CA ASP A 232 -20.92 -1.80 6.93
C ASP A 232 -21.62 -2.36 5.68
N GLY A 233 -21.14 -1.91 4.52
CA GLY A 233 -21.68 -2.24 3.20
C GLY A 233 -22.96 -1.50 2.83
N THR A 234 -23.61 -0.81 3.77
CA THR A 234 -24.81 0.00 3.51
C THR A 234 -24.43 1.42 3.12
N LEU A 235 -24.75 1.80 1.88
CA LEU A 235 -24.51 3.15 1.36
C LEU A 235 -25.72 4.07 1.65
N THR A 236 -25.48 5.21 2.28
CA THR A 236 -26.49 6.24 2.55
C THR A 236 -26.06 7.59 1.98
N VAL A 237 -27.03 8.46 1.68
CA VAL A 237 -26.77 9.84 1.31
C VAL A 237 -26.75 10.69 2.57
N ASN A 238 -25.63 11.35 2.86
CA ASN A 238 -25.53 12.31 3.97
C ASN A 238 -26.16 13.65 3.59
N SER A 239 -25.79 14.17 2.42
CA SER A 239 -26.24 15.45 1.90
C SER A 239 -25.95 15.54 0.40
N HIS A 240 -26.50 16.54 -0.28
CA HIS A 240 -26.07 16.90 -1.62
C HIS A 240 -26.08 18.42 -1.79
N ALA A 241 -25.17 18.92 -2.63
CA ALA A 241 -25.11 20.30 -3.05
C ALA A 241 -25.42 20.45 -4.55
N CYS A 242 -26.19 19.50 -5.10
CA CYS A 242 -26.54 19.51 -6.52
C CYS A 242 -27.35 20.76 -6.88
N GLN A 243 -26.84 21.52 -7.83
CA GLN A 243 -27.49 22.71 -8.38
C GLN A 243 -27.52 22.60 -9.91
N PRO A 244 -28.61 22.98 -10.57
CA PRO A 244 -28.64 23.08 -12.03
C PRO A 244 -27.53 24.01 -12.53
N GLU A 245 -26.72 23.54 -13.49
CA GLU A 245 -25.66 24.34 -14.08
C GLU A 245 -26.20 25.35 -15.08
N PRO A 246 -25.55 26.52 -15.22
CA PRO A 246 -25.85 27.46 -16.29
C PRO A 246 -25.59 26.80 -17.65
N CYS A 247 -26.30 27.29 -18.67
CA CYS A 247 -26.06 26.93 -20.05
C CYS A 247 -24.88 27.77 -20.56
N PRO A 248 -23.73 27.17 -20.91
CA PRO A 248 -22.58 27.92 -21.36
C PRO A 248 -22.81 28.53 -22.74
N ALA A 249 -22.14 29.64 -23.04
CA ALA A 249 -22.06 30.21 -24.37
C ALA A 249 -21.56 29.15 -25.37
N GLY A 250 -22.13 29.16 -26.57
CA GLY A 250 -21.88 28.15 -27.60
C GLY A 250 -22.65 26.84 -27.42
N LEU A 251 -23.43 26.66 -26.35
CA LEU A 251 -24.31 25.49 -26.20
C LEU A 251 -25.27 25.43 -27.40
N LEU A 252 -25.29 24.26 -28.05
CA LEU A 252 -26.06 24.02 -29.25
C LEU A 252 -27.50 23.66 -28.90
N MET A 253 -28.44 24.12 -29.72
CA MET A 253 -29.83 23.68 -29.66
C MET A 253 -30.41 23.49 -31.06
N GLU A 254 -31.28 22.50 -31.21
CA GLU A 254 -32.10 22.38 -32.41
C GLU A 254 -33.32 23.30 -32.29
N GLY A 255 -33.66 23.99 -33.38
CA GLY A 255 -34.84 24.84 -33.46
C GLY A 255 -35.35 24.94 -34.89
N THR A 256 -36.58 25.42 -35.05
CA THR A 256 -37.22 25.60 -36.36
C THR A 256 -37.66 27.04 -36.53
N ILE A 257 -37.08 27.80 -37.46
CA ILE A 257 -37.44 29.20 -37.72
C ILE A 257 -38.04 29.30 -39.13
N TYR A 258 -39.31 29.72 -39.20
CA TYR A 258 -40.09 29.80 -40.46
C TYR A 258 -40.09 28.50 -41.28
N GLY A 259 -40.17 27.35 -40.60
CA GLY A 259 -40.22 26.02 -41.24
C GLY A 259 -38.87 25.44 -41.64
N VAL A 260 -37.77 26.14 -41.37
CA VAL A 260 -36.40 25.63 -41.55
C VAL A 260 -35.86 25.18 -40.19
N SER A 261 -35.53 23.90 -40.07
CA SER A 261 -34.87 23.34 -38.89
C SER A 261 -33.36 23.45 -39.02
N GLY A 262 -32.69 23.79 -37.92
CA GLY A 262 -31.24 23.98 -37.87
C GLY A 262 -30.71 23.99 -36.44
N VAL A 263 -29.40 24.20 -36.30
CA VAL A 263 -28.72 24.22 -35.00
C VAL A 263 -28.30 25.65 -34.68
N GLY A 264 -28.85 26.20 -33.61
CA GLY A 264 -28.46 27.49 -33.07
C GLY A 264 -27.46 27.35 -31.92
N GLN A 265 -26.73 28.43 -31.64
CA GLN A 265 -25.79 28.49 -30.51
C GLN A 265 -26.18 29.61 -29.56
N LEU A 266 -26.14 29.31 -28.25
CA LEU A 266 -26.34 30.30 -27.21
C LEU A 266 -25.23 31.36 -27.27
N LEU A 267 -25.59 32.64 -27.24
CA LEU A 267 -24.61 33.73 -27.41
C LEU A 267 -23.80 34.02 -26.15
N GLU A 268 -24.37 33.80 -24.96
CA GLU A 268 -23.76 34.11 -23.66
C GLU A 268 -24.12 33.05 -22.61
N ASP A 269 -23.31 32.94 -21.56
CA ASP A 269 -23.62 32.09 -20.42
C ASP A 269 -24.96 32.50 -19.80
N THR A 270 -25.90 31.58 -19.75
CA THR A 270 -27.27 31.84 -19.28
C THR A 270 -27.52 31.03 -18.00
N ALA A 271 -27.83 31.72 -16.91
CA ALA A 271 -28.15 31.06 -15.64
C ALA A 271 -29.39 30.16 -15.75
N HIS A 272 -29.51 29.16 -14.86
CA HIS A 272 -30.67 28.29 -14.82
C HIS A 272 -31.99 29.09 -14.65
N GLN A 273 -33.03 28.68 -15.37
CA GLN A 273 -34.33 29.36 -15.47
C GLN A 273 -34.28 30.79 -16.05
N GLN A 274 -33.16 31.21 -16.63
CA GLN A 274 -33.06 32.47 -17.37
C GLN A 274 -33.18 32.21 -18.88
N GLN A 275 -33.59 33.26 -19.60
CA GLN A 275 -33.63 33.26 -21.05
C GLN A 275 -32.32 33.79 -21.61
N GLY A 276 -31.78 33.09 -22.61
CA GLY A 276 -30.61 33.51 -23.37
C GLY A 276 -30.94 33.69 -24.83
N ALA A 277 -30.17 34.54 -25.50
CA ALA A 277 -30.35 34.85 -26.90
C ALA A 277 -29.62 33.84 -27.81
N VAL A 278 -30.26 33.47 -28.91
CA VAL A 278 -29.69 32.66 -30.00
C VAL A 278 -29.93 33.39 -31.32
N GLY A 279 -28.90 33.52 -32.16
CA GLY A 279 -29.02 34.22 -33.44
C GLY A 279 -29.94 33.50 -34.43
N CYS A 280 -30.96 34.17 -34.98
CA CYS A 280 -31.89 33.52 -35.92
C CYS A 280 -31.17 33.01 -37.18
N ASN A 281 -30.17 33.75 -37.64
CA ASN A 281 -29.33 33.41 -38.80
C ASN A 281 -28.53 32.10 -38.63
N SER A 282 -28.32 31.64 -37.40
CA SER A 282 -27.63 30.36 -37.14
C SER A 282 -28.50 29.13 -37.47
N ILE A 283 -29.83 29.28 -37.39
CA ILE A 283 -30.79 28.23 -37.74
C ILE A 283 -31.29 28.42 -39.17
N ASN A 284 -31.66 29.65 -39.54
CA ASN A 284 -32.13 29.98 -40.87
C ASN A 284 -31.34 31.18 -41.42
N PRO A 285 -30.42 30.99 -42.38
CA PRO A 285 -29.56 32.05 -42.89
C PRO A 285 -30.32 33.20 -43.58
N GLU A 286 -31.58 32.99 -43.94
CA GLU A 286 -32.46 34.04 -44.48
C GLU A 286 -33.11 34.90 -43.40
N THR A 287 -32.72 34.77 -42.12
CA THR A 287 -33.29 35.53 -41.02
C THR A 287 -32.24 36.36 -40.28
N THR A 288 -32.68 37.44 -39.65
CA THR A 288 -31.90 38.30 -38.77
C THR A 288 -32.58 38.41 -37.40
N GLY A 289 -31.86 38.95 -36.42
CA GLY A 289 -32.34 39.07 -35.03
C GLY A 289 -31.91 37.89 -34.17
N THR A 290 -32.55 37.78 -33.00
CA THR A 290 -32.31 36.72 -32.02
C THR A 290 -33.64 36.17 -31.50
N PHE A 291 -33.71 34.87 -31.23
CA PHE A 291 -34.82 34.27 -30.48
C PHE A 291 -34.39 33.96 -29.04
N GLN A 292 -35.36 33.77 -28.14
CA GLN A 292 -35.12 33.50 -26.72
C GLN A 292 -35.23 32.01 -26.43
N ALA A 293 -34.24 31.45 -25.73
CA ALA A 293 -34.23 30.08 -25.24
C ALA A 293 -34.12 30.04 -23.71
N LEU A 294 -34.93 29.22 -23.05
CA LEU A 294 -34.89 29.02 -21.60
C LEU A 294 -33.82 27.98 -21.27
N CYS A 295 -32.90 28.33 -20.37
CA CYS A 295 -31.91 27.41 -19.85
C CYS A 295 -32.47 26.53 -18.71
N SER A 296 -32.48 25.22 -18.89
CA SER A 296 -32.89 24.23 -17.88
C SER A 296 -31.82 23.13 -17.74
N ALA A 297 -30.94 23.26 -16.73
CA ALA A 297 -29.88 22.29 -16.43
C ALA A 297 -29.05 21.90 -17.68
N LYS A 298 -28.31 22.86 -18.26
CA LYS A 298 -27.56 22.68 -19.52
C LYS A 298 -28.39 22.23 -20.75
N SER A 299 -29.71 22.32 -20.70
CA SER A 299 -30.58 22.15 -21.87
C SER A 299 -31.25 23.48 -22.22
N LEU A 300 -31.52 23.69 -23.51
CA LEU A 300 -32.17 24.89 -24.04
C LEU A 300 -33.51 24.53 -24.66
N THR A 301 -34.56 25.25 -24.28
CA THR A 301 -35.90 25.14 -24.89
C THR A 301 -36.30 26.47 -25.50
N VAL A 302 -36.74 26.48 -26.76
CA VAL A 302 -37.23 27.71 -27.42
C VAL A 302 -38.43 28.28 -26.65
N VAL A 303 -38.38 29.57 -26.30
CA VAL A 303 -39.47 30.29 -25.62
C VAL A 303 -40.21 31.22 -26.58
N SER A 304 -39.48 31.91 -27.45
CA SER A 304 -40.04 32.95 -28.31
C SER A 304 -39.18 33.15 -29.55
N GLU A 305 -39.80 33.10 -30.73
CA GLU A 305 -39.20 33.42 -32.04
C GLU A 305 -39.58 34.82 -32.54
N ALA A 306 -40.28 35.62 -31.72
CA ALA A 306 -40.94 36.85 -32.18
C ALA A 306 -39.97 37.93 -32.70
N ALA A 307 -38.70 37.88 -32.31
CA ALA A 307 -37.68 38.83 -32.74
C ALA A 307 -36.87 38.34 -33.97
N CYS A 308 -37.18 37.16 -34.52
CA CYS A 308 -36.65 36.76 -35.81
C CYS A 308 -37.41 37.46 -36.94
N GLN A 309 -36.68 38.02 -37.90
CA GLN A 309 -37.23 38.65 -39.08
C GLN A 309 -36.58 38.04 -40.33
N ARG A 310 -37.36 37.75 -41.37
CA ARG A 310 -36.78 37.37 -42.67
C ARG A 310 -36.00 38.55 -43.24
N SER A 311 -34.73 38.31 -43.53
CA SER A 311 -33.90 39.21 -44.30
C SER A 311 -34.48 39.34 -45.70
N CYS A 312 -34.74 40.56 -46.15
CA CYS A 312 -35.02 40.81 -47.56
C CYS A 312 -33.72 40.56 -48.33
N THR A 313 -33.55 39.34 -48.85
CA THR A 313 -32.49 39.09 -49.83
C THR A 313 -32.79 39.95 -51.05
N ALA A 314 -31.81 40.78 -51.40
CA ALA A 314 -31.86 41.75 -52.49
C ALA A 314 -31.99 41.12 -53.90
N SER A 315 -32.34 39.82 -53.98
CA SER A 315 -32.53 39.03 -55.19
C SER A 315 -33.98 38.57 -55.40
N SER A 316 -34.90 38.90 -54.49
CA SER A 316 -36.32 38.76 -54.84
C SER A 316 -36.72 40.00 -55.63
N ASP A 317 -36.58 39.92 -56.96
CA ASP A 317 -37.18 40.87 -57.90
C ASP A 317 -38.66 40.97 -57.56
N THR A 318 -38.99 41.94 -56.71
CA THR A 318 -40.37 42.20 -56.35
C THR A 318 -40.90 43.03 -57.49
N ALA A 319 -41.64 42.39 -58.38
CA ALA A 319 -42.40 43.06 -59.42
C ALA A 319 -43.38 44.01 -58.72
N LEU A 320 -43.08 45.31 -58.76
CA LEU A 320 -44.01 46.34 -58.33
C LEU A 320 -44.88 46.66 -59.54
N GLU A 321 -46.18 46.41 -59.44
CA GLU A 321 -47.14 46.83 -60.46
C GLU A 321 -47.61 48.25 -60.15
N VAL A 322 -47.22 49.21 -60.99
CA VAL A 322 -47.71 50.60 -60.93
C VAL A 322 -48.36 50.89 -62.27
N ASP A 323 -49.66 51.19 -62.25
CA ASP A 323 -50.47 51.50 -63.44
C ASP A 323 -50.46 50.41 -64.54
N GLY A 324 -50.41 49.12 -64.14
CA GLY A 324 -50.47 47.99 -65.07
C GLY A 324 -49.15 47.64 -65.78
N TYR A 325 -48.04 48.23 -65.32
CA TYR A 325 -46.69 47.87 -65.77
C TYR A 325 -45.91 47.23 -64.61
N SER A 326 -45.21 46.13 -64.91
CA SER A 326 -44.35 45.44 -63.95
C SER A 326 -42.94 46.04 -63.97
N TYR A 327 -42.51 46.57 -62.83
CA TYR A 327 -41.16 47.11 -62.64
C TYR A 327 -40.34 46.18 -61.75
N THR A 328 -39.13 45.82 -62.20
CA THR A 328 -38.14 45.16 -61.35
C THR A 328 -37.45 46.21 -60.49
N VAL A 329 -37.72 46.20 -59.19
CA VAL A 329 -37.06 47.10 -58.25
C VAL A 329 -35.67 46.55 -57.93
N VAL A 330 -34.63 47.11 -58.55
CA VAL A 330 -33.23 46.81 -58.21
C VAL A 330 -32.81 47.71 -57.04
N PRO A 331 -32.36 47.16 -55.89
CA PRO A 331 -31.91 47.96 -54.76
C PRO A 331 -30.73 48.84 -55.14
N ALA A 332 -30.74 50.10 -54.69
CA ALA A 332 -29.83 51.18 -55.11
C ALA A 332 -28.32 50.97 -54.77
N GLY A 333 -27.91 49.77 -54.32
CA GLY A 333 -26.53 49.40 -54.02
C GLY A 333 -25.91 48.33 -54.92
N MET A 334 -26.60 47.89 -55.99
CA MET A 334 -26.10 46.88 -56.93
C MET A 334 -25.91 47.39 -58.38
N ILE A 335 -25.78 48.71 -58.56
CA ILE A 335 -25.52 49.34 -59.87
C ILE A 335 -24.12 49.96 -59.87
#